data_AF-A0A7X1KQ15-F1
#
_entry.id   AF-A0A7X1KQ15-F1
#
_cell.length_a   1.000
_cell.length_b   1.000
_cell.length_c   1.000
_cell.angle_alpha   90.00
_cell.angle_beta   90.00
_cell.angle_gamma   90.00
#
_symmetry.space_group_name_H-M   'P 1'
#
loop_
_entity.id
_entity.type
_entity.pdbx_description
1 polymer ?
#
loop_
_entity_poly.entity_id
_entity_poly.type
_entity_poly.pdbx_seq_one_letter_code
_entity_poly.pdbx_strand_id
1 'polypeptide(L)'
;MVWQIVPLKGSEEFRFGMSRDQVRSKMPRSYEQVDEDIDGTSFDQYFELGVTFHYNSGLCLDGIELYRPESAIFHGIDLLSLARGEANALLTKLDPETRIVYDDATAYGLSLAAIAEDPDDIGDDAPVGTVAFGVSGFFGDPDQDFSTMDVWELADGLGVVAQEFVREYFGERPDREVDPQPR
;
A
#
# COMPACT_ATOMS: atom_id res chain seq x y z
N MET A 1 6.91 8.71 -17.40
CA MET A 1 5.64 9.40 -17.76
C MET A 1 5.12 10.12 -16.51
N VAL A 2 4.13 11.00 -16.66
CA VAL A 2 3.56 11.78 -15.54
C VAL A 2 2.14 11.27 -15.29
N TRP A 3 1.89 10.80 -14.07
CA TRP A 3 0.61 10.24 -13.66
C TRP A 3 -0.11 11.22 -12.74
N GLN A 4 -1.21 11.80 -13.23
CA GLN A 4 -2.10 12.58 -12.38
C GLN A 4 -3.04 11.64 -11.62
N ILE A 5 -2.78 11.48 -10.32
CA ILE A 5 -3.58 10.62 -9.45
C ILE A 5 -4.89 11.32 -9.12
N VAL A 6 -5.99 10.64 -9.44
CA VAL A 6 -7.32 11.02 -9.02
C VAL A 6 -7.85 9.92 -8.09
N PRO A 7 -7.88 10.16 -6.76
CA PRO A 7 -8.30 9.17 -5.78
C PRO A 7 -9.59 8.46 -6.16
N LEU A 8 -9.63 7.15 -5.97
CA LEU A 8 -10.78 6.28 -6.26
C LEU A 8 -11.24 6.25 -7.72
N LYS A 9 -10.53 6.91 -8.64
CA LYS A 9 -10.90 7.01 -10.06
C LYS A 9 -9.78 6.58 -11.02
N GLY A 10 -8.53 6.51 -10.56
CA GLY A 10 -7.36 6.13 -11.35
C GLY A 10 -6.58 7.36 -11.82
N SER A 11 -6.03 7.31 -13.04
CA SER A 11 -5.35 8.42 -13.70
C SER A 11 -6.09 8.87 -14.96
N GLU A 12 -5.65 9.96 -15.60
CA GLU A 12 -6.37 10.53 -16.75
C GLU A 12 -6.70 9.52 -17.84
N GLU A 13 -5.70 8.73 -18.24
CA GLU A 13 -5.81 7.76 -19.33
C GLU A 13 -6.22 6.35 -18.86
N PHE A 14 -6.01 6.05 -17.57
CA PHE A 14 -6.24 4.74 -16.96
C PHE A 14 -7.23 4.86 -15.81
N ARG A 15 -8.51 4.65 -16.11
CA ARG A 15 -9.60 4.75 -15.15
C ARG A 15 -9.91 3.39 -14.54
N PHE A 16 -10.21 3.36 -13.24
CA PHE A 16 -10.69 2.14 -12.62
C PHE A 16 -12.00 1.66 -13.27
N GLY A 17 -12.13 0.34 -13.39
CA GLY A 17 -13.19 -0.32 -14.14
C GLY A 17 -12.89 -0.53 -15.63
N MET A 18 -11.78 0.00 -16.16
CA MET A 18 -11.30 -0.39 -17.50
C MET A 18 -10.98 -1.88 -17.53
N SER A 19 -11.33 -2.58 -18.61
CA SER A 19 -10.91 -3.97 -18.78
C SER A 19 -9.41 -4.05 -19.03
N ARG A 20 -8.82 -5.20 -18.69
CA ARG A 20 -7.41 -5.50 -18.98
C ARG A 20 -7.02 -5.28 -20.44
N ASP A 21 -7.90 -5.64 -21.38
CA ASP A 21 -7.68 -5.39 -22.81
C ASP A 21 -7.64 -3.89 -23.14
N GLN A 22 -8.48 -3.08 -22.50
CA GLN A 22 -8.45 -1.62 -22.67
C GLN A 22 -7.13 -1.03 -22.14
N VAL A 23 -6.66 -1.49 -20.98
CA VAL A 23 -5.36 -1.08 -20.42
C VAL A 23 -4.22 -1.46 -21.37
N ARG A 24 -4.15 -2.73 -21.78
CA ARG A 24 -3.12 -3.25 -22.70
C ARG A 24 -3.12 -2.57 -24.06
N SER A 25 -4.28 -2.13 -24.56
CA SER A 25 -4.36 -1.39 -25.83
C SER A 25 -3.64 -0.04 -25.81
N LYS A 26 -3.39 0.51 -24.61
CA LYS A 26 -2.72 1.80 -24.38
C LYS A 26 -1.24 1.64 -24.03
N MET A 27 -0.81 0.42 -23.69
CA MET A 27 0.54 0.13 -23.22
C MET A 27 1.37 -0.62 -24.28
N PRO A 28 2.71 -0.61 -24.17
CA PRO A 28 3.55 -1.47 -24.99
C PRO A 28 3.22 -2.96 -24.79
N ARG A 29 3.61 -3.81 -25.74
CA ARG A 29 3.34 -5.25 -25.63
C ARG A 29 4.27 -6.02 -24.68
N SER A 30 5.30 -5.35 -24.16
CA SER A 30 6.28 -5.98 -23.26
C SER A 30 5.86 -5.75 -21.82
N TYR A 31 5.31 -6.77 -21.19
CA TYR A 31 4.94 -6.79 -19.78
C TYR A 31 5.07 -8.20 -19.21
N GLU A 32 5.23 -8.30 -17.90
CA GLU A 32 5.05 -9.55 -17.16
C GLU A 32 3.62 -9.64 -16.66
N GLN A 33 3.01 -10.81 -16.81
CA GLN A 33 1.63 -11.06 -16.42
C GLN A 33 1.59 -12.15 -15.36
N VAL A 34 0.83 -11.88 -14.30
CA VAL A 34 0.47 -12.87 -13.29
C VAL A 34 -1.06 -13.00 -13.30
N ASP A 35 -1.52 -14.22 -13.56
CA ASP A 35 -2.93 -14.59 -13.53
C ASP A 35 -3.18 -15.32 -12.23
N GLU A 36 -3.77 -14.62 -11.26
CA GLU A 36 -4.11 -15.11 -9.93
C GLU A 36 -2.90 -15.55 -9.08
N ASP A 37 -2.46 -14.67 -8.18
CA ASP A 37 -1.66 -15.09 -7.04
C ASP A 37 -2.55 -15.79 -5.97
N ILE A 38 -1.95 -16.24 -4.86
CA ILE A 38 -2.60 -16.93 -3.74
C ILE A 38 -3.85 -16.16 -3.22
N ASP A 39 -3.87 -14.85 -3.39
CA ASP A 39 -4.93 -13.96 -2.92
C ASP A 39 -5.98 -13.61 -4.00
N GLY A 40 -5.91 -14.23 -5.19
CA GLY A 40 -6.84 -14.01 -6.30
C GLY A 40 -6.60 -12.68 -7.04
N THR A 41 -5.46 -12.05 -6.84
CA THR A 41 -5.02 -10.83 -7.51
C THR A 41 -4.39 -11.16 -8.87
N SER A 42 -4.77 -10.42 -9.92
CA SER A 42 -4.13 -10.49 -11.23
C SER A 42 -3.49 -9.14 -11.57
N PHE A 43 -2.30 -9.16 -12.18
CA PHE A 43 -1.64 -7.91 -12.57
C PHE A 43 -0.85 -8.02 -13.87
N ASP A 44 -0.62 -6.85 -14.48
CA ASP A 44 0.35 -6.63 -15.57
C ASP A 44 1.43 -5.67 -15.06
N GLN A 45 2.69 -6.10 -15.10
CA GLN A 45 3.83 -5.32 -14.65
C GLN A 45 4.70 -4.87 -15.83
N TYR A 46 4.98 -3.57 -15.88
CA TYR A 46 5.79 -2.92 -16.89
C TYR A 46 7.03 -2.31 -16.24
N PHE A 47 8.01 -3.16 -15.89
CA PHE A 47 9.23 -2.76 -15.15
C PHE A 47 9.95 -1.55 -15.74
N GLU A 48 10.18 -1.54 -17.06
CA GLU A 48 10.88 -0.44 -17.73
C GLU A 48 10.11 0.89 -17.67
N LEU A 49 8.81 0.82 -17.43
CA LEU A 49 7.91 1.96 -17.35
C LEU A 49 7.51 2.31 -15.93
N GLY A 50 8.02 1.62 -14.90
CA GLY A 50 7.73 1.99 -13.53
C GLY A 50 6.26 1.81 -13.11
N VAL A 51 5.50 0.88 -13.70
CA VAL A 51 4.07 0.74 -13.41
C VAL A 51 3.60 -0.72 -13.31
N THR A 52 2.74 -0.99 -12.34
CA THR A 52 1.97 -2.23 -12.21
C THR A 52 0.48 -1.91 -12.24
N PHE A 53 -0.30 -2.66 -13.00
CA PHE A 53 -1.76 -2.55 -13.03
C PHE A 53 -2.37 -3.78 -12.37
N HIS A 54 -3.23 -3.56 -11.37
CA HIS A 54 -3.93 -4.61 -10.63
C HIS A 54 -5.36 -4.73 -11.14
N TYR A 55 -5.84 -5.96 -11.21
CA TYR A 55 -7.16 -6.29 -11.69
C TYR A 55 -7.90 -7.15 -10.68
N ASN A 56 -9.18 -6.85 -10.49
CA ASN A 56 -10.08 -7.70 -9.73
C ASN A 56 -10.40 -9.01 -10.48
N SER A 57 -11.19 -9.88 -9.85
CA SER A 57 -11.67 -11.15 -10.42
C SER A 57 -12.48 -11.02 -11.72
N GLY A 58 -12.98 -9.82 -12.03
CA GLY A 58 -13.62 -9.50 -13.30
C GLY A 58 -12.64 -9.05 -14.40
N LEU A 59 -11.33 -9.08 -14.14
CA LEU A 59 -10.26 -8.54 -14.99
C LEU A 59 -10.45 -7.05 -15.33
N CYS A 60 -11.00 -6.31 -14.36
CA CYS A 60 -11.15 -4.86 -14.44
C CYS A 60 -10.13 -4.18 -13.54
N LEU A 61 -9.52 -3.12 -14.04
CA LEU A 61 -8.51 -2.33 -13.34
C LEU A 61 -9.07 -1.78 -12.03
N ASP A 62 -8.44 -2.10 -10.91
CA ASP A 62 -8.86 -1.67 -9.58
C ASP A 62 -7.73 -1.10 -8.72
N GLY A 63 -6.48 -1.23 -9.17
CA GLY A 63 -5.31 -0.61 -8.55
C GLY A 63 -4.19 -0.32 -9.56
N ILE A 64 -3.35 0.67 -9.23
CA ILE A 64 -2.14 1.03 -9.96
C ILE A 64 -1.03 1.27 -8.95
N GLU A 65 0.14 0.69 -9.19
CA GLU A 65 1.38 1.00 -8.49
C GLU A 65 2.33 1.72 -9.43
N LEU A 66 2.97 2.77 -8.92
CA LEU A 66 3.96 3.56 -9.62
C LEU A 66 5.26 3.55 -8.85
N TYR A 67 6.36 3.37 -9.58
CA TYR A 67 7.73 3.48 -9.08
C TYR A 67 8.58 4.17 -10.13
N ARG A 68 9.83 4.50 -9.79
CA ARG A 68 10.73 5.18 -10.74
C ARG A 68 10.90 4.32 -12.01
N PRO A 69 10.93 4.93 -13.21
CA PRO A 69 11.21 6.35 -13.50
C PRO A 69 9.98 7.28 -13.59
N GLU A 70 8.81 6.85 -13.15
CA GLU A 70 7.57 7.62 -13.26
C GLU A 70 7.48 8.77 -12.25
N SER A 71 6.58 9.73 -12.53
CA SER A 71 6.17 10.77 -11.58
C SER A 71 4.72 10.56 -11.16
N ALA A 72 4.48 10.47 -9.86
CA ALA A 72 3.18 10.19 -9.25
C ALA A 72 2.59 11.48 -8.66
N ILE A 73 1.90 12.26 -9.49
CA ILE A 73 1.43 13.59 -9.12
C ILE A 73 0.08 13.52 -8.41
N PHE A 74 0.05 13.92 -7.14
CA PHE A 74 -1.15 14.08 -6.34
C PHE A 74 -1.26 15.52 -5.82
N HIS A 75 -2.35 16.22 -6.14
CA HIS A 75 -2.52 17.65 -5.83
C HIS A 75 -1.33 18.55 -6.27
N GLY A 76 -0.67 18.20 -7.37
CA GLY A 76 0.48 18.95 -7.90
C GLY A 76 1.82 18.62 -7.22
N ILE A 77 1.85 17.66 -6.30
CA ILE A 77 3.06 17.17 -5.62
C ILE A 77 3.43 15.81 -6.21
N ASP A 78 4.70 15.61 -6.58
CA ASP A 78 5.20 14.30 -6.97
C ASP A 78 5.53 13.47 -5.74
N LEU A 79 4.69 12.47 -5.44
CA LEU A 79 4.82 11.63 -4.25
C LEU A 79 6.10 10.78 -4.26
N LEU A 80 6.59 10.36 -5.44
CA LEU A 80 7.85 9.60 -5.58
C LEU A 80 9.11 10.44 -5.38
N SER A 81 8.95 11.77 -5.23
CA SER A 81 10.04 12.70 -4.93
C SER A 81 10.15 13.07 -3.46
N LEU A 82 9.17 12.68 -2.64
CA LEU A 82 9.13 12.99 -1.21
C LEU A 82 10.01 12.05 -0.41
N ALA A 83 10.52 12.56 0.71
CA ALA A 83 10.95 11.70 1.80
C ALA A 83 9.71 11.08 2.48
N ARG A 84 9.88 9.91 3.09
CA ARG A 84 8.82 9.14 3.71
C ARG A 84 8.08 9.92 4.79
N GLY A 85 8.80 10.61 5.67
CA GLY A 85 8.19 11.45 6.70
C GLY A 85 7.33 12.58 6.11
N GLU A 86 7.72 13.14 4.97
CA GLU A 86 6.95 14.15 4.26
C GLU A 86 5.67 13.57 3.63
N ALA A 87 5.78 12.39 3.01
CA ALA A 87 4.65 11.67 2.44
C ALA A 87 3.64 11.27 3.53
N ASN A 88 4.12 10.75 4.67
CA ASN A 88 3.30 10.38 5.82
C ASN A 88 2.56 11.61 6.36
N ALA A 89 3.28 12.70 6.62
CA ALA A 89 2.67 13.94 7.11
C ALA A 89 1.63 14.51 6.13
N LEU A 90 1.89 14.43 4.82
CA LEU A 90 0.96 14.86 3.78
C LEU A 90 -0.32 14.01 3.78
N LEU A 91 -0.18 12.68 3.76
CA LEU A 91 -1.30 11.76 3.70
C LEU A 91 -2.16 11.84 4.98
N THR A 92 -1.56 11.83 6.17
CA THR A 92 -2.28 12.01 7.44
C THR A 92 -3.03 13.34 7.51
N LYS A 93 -2.48 14.41 6.93
CA LYS A 93 -3.15 15.71 6.88
C LYS A 93 -4.38 15.69 5.97
N LEU A 94 -4.35 14.94 4.88
CA LEU A 94 -5.43 14.87 3.89
C LEU A 94 -6.48 13.83 4.27
N ASP A 95 -6.07 12.76 4.94
CA ASP A 95 -6.90 11.68 5.43
C ASP A 95 -6.53 11.36 6.89
N PRO A 96 -7.30 11.87 7.87
CA PRO A 96 -7.05 11.61 9.29
C PRO A 96 -7.13 10.13 9.69
N GLU A 97 -7.71 9.26 8.84
CA GLU A 97 -7.75 7.81 9.06
C GLU A 97 -6.54 7.08 8.47
N THR A 98 -5.56 7.82 7.95
CA THR A 98 -4.29 7.26 7.47
C THR A 98 -3.64 6.41 8.57
N ARG A 99 -3.25 5.18 8.22
CA ARG A 99 -2.43 4.32 9.08
C ARG A 99 -1.00 4.33 8.59
N ILE A 100 -0.07 4.27 9.55
CA ILE A 100 1.35 4.15 9.29
C ILE A 100 1.79 2.81 9.84
N VAL A 101 2.32 1.94 8.97
CA VAL A 101 2.79 0.59 9.31
C VAL A 101 4.17 0.41 8.74
N TYR A 102 5.14 0.02 9.58
CA TYR A 102 6.55 -0.06 9.19
C TYR A 102 7.03 1.21 8.47
N ASP A 103 6.50 2.35 8.92
CA ASP A 103 6.70 3.70 8.38
C ASP A 103 6.12 3.98 6.98
N ASP A 104 5.38 3.05 6.38
CA ASP A 104 4.61 3.27 5.15
C ASP A 104 3.22 3.81 5.50
N ALA A 105 2.75 4.83 4.76
CA ALA A 105 1.45 5.43 5.00
C ALA A 105 0.41 4.97 3.98
N THR A 106 -0.73 4.50 4.49
CA THR A 106 -1.92 4.17 3.70
C THR A 106 -3.09 5.06 4.13
N ALA A 107 -3.52 5.95 3.23
CA ALA A 107 -4.71 6.78 3.37
C ALA A 107 -5.94 6.04 2.80
N TYR A 108 -6.63 5.28 3.64
CA TYR A 108 -7.74 4.40 3.23
C TYR A 108 -8.92 5.15 2.62
N GLY A 109 -9.25 6.33 3.14
CA GLY A 109 -10.33 7.18 2.60
C GLY A 109 -10.02 7.71 1.20
N LEU A 110 -8.73 7.80 0.85
CA LEU A 110 -8.26 8.17 -0.49
C LEU A 110 -7.94 6.95 -1.37
N SER A 111 -7.80 5.76 -0.76
CA SER A 111 -7.20 4.58 -1.38
C SER A 111 -5.89 4.94 -2.08
N LEU A 112 -4.94 5.43 -1.28
CA LEU A 112 -3.62 5.87 -1.71
C LEU A 112 -2.59 5.50 -0.64
N ALA A 113 -1.47 4.91 -1.06
CA ALA A 113 -0.35 4.56 -0.20
C ALA A 113 0.97 5.11 -0.75
N ALA A 114 1.86 5.50 0.15
CA ALA A 114 3.25 5.84 -0.14
C ALA A 114 4.15 4.88 0.66
N ILE A 115 4.97 4.14 -0.07
CA ILE A 115 5.74 2.99 0.42
C ILE A 115 7.23 3.28 0.21
N ALA A 116 8.05 2.99 1.22
CA ALA A 116 9.50 3.16 1.18
C ALA A 116 10.15 2.31 0.07
N GLU A 117 11.27 2.78 -0.47
CA GLU A 117 12.04 2.03 -1.46
C GLU A 117 12.70 0.77 -0.87
N ASP A 118 13.12 0.85 0.39
CA ASP A 118 13.70 -0.25 1.14
C ASP A 118 12.98 -0.37 2.49
N PRO A 119 12.28 -1.49 2.77
CA PRO A 119 11.58 -1.69 4.04
C PRO A 119 12.55 -1.78 5.24
N ASP A 120 13.83 -2.06 5.00
CA ASP A 120 14.85 -2.09 6.05
C ASP A 120 15.46 -0.69 6.31
N ASP A 121 15.18 0.31 5.47
CA ASP A 121 15.63 1.69 5.67
C ASP A 121 14.66 2.43 6.60
N ILE A 122 15.00 2.42 7.88
CA ILE A 122 14.19 3.02 8.95
C ILE A 122 14.64 4.47 9.17
N GLY A 123 13.82 5.42 8.77
CA GLY A 123 13.90 6.84 9.11
C GLY A 123 12.97 7.72 8.27
N ASP A 124 12.61 8.89 8.78
CA ASP A 124 11.75 9.85 8.06
C ASP A 124 12.37 10.34 6.73
N ASP A 125 13.69 10.25 6.59
CA ASP A 125 14.45 10.70 5.43
C ASP A 125 14.51 9.67 4.29
N ALA A 126 14.04 8.43 4.51
CA ALA A 126 14.03 7.39 3.48
C ALA A 126 13.17 7.83 2.28
N PRO A 127 13.57 7.53 1.03
CA PRO A 127 12.79 7.92 -0.13
C PRO A 127 11.53 7.06 -0.28
N VAL A 128 10.45 7.66 -0.75
CA VAL A 128 9.31 6.90 -1.28
C VAL A 128 9.77 6.17 -2.54
N GLY A 129 9.66 4.84 -2.55
CA GLY A 129 9.99 3.99 -3.69
C GLY A 129 8.79 3.66 -4.55
N THR A 130 7.62 3.52 -3.92
CA THR A 130 6.38 3.11 -4.58
C THR A 130 5.21 3.97 -4.10
N VAL A 131 4.33 4.32 -5.04
CA VAL A 131 3.04 4.96 -4.77
C VAL A 131 1.96 4.07 -5.35
N ALA A 132 1.08 3.55 -4.50
CA ALA A 132 -0.01 2.67 -4.89
C ALA A 132 -1.35 3.39 -4.70
N PHE A 133 -2.31 3.21 -5.61
CA PHE A 133 -3.65 3.78 -5.47
C PHE A 133 -4.71 2.93 -6.17
N GLY A 134 -5.91 2.91 -5.61
CA GLY A 134 -6.95 1.98 -6.05
C GLY A 134 -8.38 2.46 -5.86
N VAL A 135 -9.32 1.55 -6.13
CA VAL A 135 -10.72 1.68 -5.72
C VAL A 135 -10.86 1.61 -4.20
N SER A 136 -12.04 1.92 -3.69
CA SER A 136 -12.34 1.75 -2.25
C SER A 136 -12.13 0.29 -1.83
N GLY A 137 -11.40 0.08 -0.73
CA GLY A 137 -11.10 -1.26 -0.22
C GLY A 137 -9.96 -1.99 -0.93
N PHE A 138 -9.27 -1.35 -1.87
CA PHE A 138 -8.10 -1.95 -2.55
C PHE A 138 -7.02 -2.40 -1.56
N PHE A 139 -6.73 -1.60 -0.54
CA PHE A 139 -5.80 -1.93 0.54
C PHE A 139 -6.40 -2.78 1.67
N GLY A 140 -7.61 -3.34 1.46
CA GLY A 140 -8.33 -4.07 2.50
C GLY A 140 -8.95 -3.17 3.57
N ASP A 141 -9.33 -3.79 4.68
CA ASP A 141 -9.89 -3.12 5.85
C ASP A 141 -8.75 -2.71 6.79
N PRO A 142 -8.61 -1.41 7.16
CA PRO A 142 -7.57 -0.96 8.09
C PRO A 142 -7.61 -1.67 9.45
N ASP A 143 -8.78 -2.15 9.88
CA ASP A 143 -8.95 -2.84 11.17
C ASP A 143 -8.68 -4.36 11.06
N GLN A 144 -8.50 -4.88 9.84
CA GLN A 144 -8.04 -6.26 9.59
C GLN A 144 -6.61 -6.32 9.07
N ASP A 145 -5.92 -5.19 9.02
CA ASP A 145 -4.51 -5.15 8.69
C ASP A 145 -3.68 -5.71 9.86
N PHE A 146 -3.40 -7.01 9.80
CA PHE A 146 -2.63 -7.74 10.80
C PHE A 146 -1.21 -7.19 10.99
N SER A 147 -0.71 -6.36 10.07
CA SER A 147 0.58 -5.66 10.25
C SER A 147 0.53 -4.59 11.36
N THR A 148 -0.67 -4.12 11.71
CA THR A 148 -0.92 -3.21 12.85
C THR A 148 -1.15 -3.94 14.17
N MET A 149 -1.44 -5.25 14.12
CA MET A 149 -1.61 -6.04 15.34
C MET A 149 -0.26 -6.19 16.00
N ASP A 150 -0.21 -5.85 17.29
CA ASP A 150 0.93 -6.16 18.12
C ASP A 150 1.23 -7.66 17.95
N VAL A 151 2.49 -8.01 17.69
CA VAL A 151 2.93 -9.40 17.47
C VAL A 151 2.46 -10.33 18.60
N TRP A 152 2.25 -9.79 19.80
CA TRP A 152 1.66 -10.47 20.94
C TRP A 152 0.15 -10.67 20.82
N GLU A 153 -0.61 -9.72 20.28
CA GLU A 153 -2.04 -9.85 20.01
C GLU A 153 -2.32 -10.88 18.90
N LEU A 154 -1.45 -10.94 17.89
CA LEU A 154 -1.44 -11.98 16.87
C LEU A 154 -1.16 -13.36 17.46
N ALA A 155 -0.14 -13.48 18.30
CA ALA A 155 0.19 -14.72 18.99
C ALA A 155 -0.93 -15.20 19.92
N ASP A 156 -1.60 -14.27 20.62
CA ASP A 156 -2.74 -14.56 21.50
C ASP A 156 -3.91 -15.17 20.72
N GLY A 157 -4.15 -14.74 19.48
CA GLY A 157 -5.18 -15.31 18.60
C GLY A 157 -4.80 -16.67 18.00
N LEU A 158 -3.51 -16.95 17.83
CA LEU A 158 -2.99 -18.16 17.17
C LEU A 158 -2.61 -19.29 18.14
N GLY A 159 -2.60 -19.01 19.45
CA GLY A 159 -2.43 -20.00 20.52
C GLY A 159 -0.99 -20.23 20.98
N VAL A 160 -0.82 -21.20 21.88
CA VAL A 160 0.40 -21.38 22.70
C VAL A 160 1.68 -21.51 21.86
N VAL A 161 1.62 -22.19 20.72
CA VAL A 161 2.81 -22.39 19.85
C VAL A 161 3.25 -21.06 19.21
N ALA A 162 2.31 -20.21 18.82
CA ALA A 162 2.63 -18.88 18.30
C ALA A 162 3.19 -17.97 19.40
N GLN A 163 2.65 -18.07 20.62
CA GLN A 163 3.19 -17.34 21.78
C GLN A 163 4.61 -17.75 22.14
N GLU A 164 4.94 -19.04 22.10
CA GLU A 164 6.31 -19.53 22.33
C GLU A 164 7.27 -19.05 21.25
N PHE A 165 6.84 -19.07 19.98
CA PHE A 165 7.63 -18.55 18.86
C PHE A 165 7.91 -17.04 19.02
N VAL A 166 6.89 -16.26 19.35
CA VAL A 166 7.06 -14.82 19.56
C VAL A 166 7.96 -14.54 20.77
N ARG A 167 7.88 -15.33 21.85
CA ARG A 167 8.82 -15.23 22.99
C ARG A 167 10.26 -15.51 22.62
N GLU A 168 10.49 -16.53 21.80
CA GLU A 168 11.83 -16.92 21.39
C GLU A 168 12.52 -15.83 20.55
N TYR A 169 11.77 -15.17 19.66
CA TYR A 169 12.31 -14.19 18.72
C TYR A 169 12.24 -12.73 19.18
N PHE A 170 11.22 -12.36 19.96
CA PHE A 170 10.95 -10.97 20.35
C PHE A 170 11.09 -10.71 21.86
N GLY A 171 11.41 -11.73 22.66
CA GLY A 171 11.60 -11.60 24.12
C GLY A 171 10.29 -11.68 24.91
N GLU A 172 10.27 -11.22 26.15
CA GLU A 172 9.02 -11.16 26.94
C GLU A 172 8.14 -9.99 26.47
N ARG A 173 6.81 -10.12 26.55
CA ARG A 173 5.88 -9.04 26.22
C ARG A 173 6.20 -7.82 27.09
N PRO A 174 6.44 -6.63 26.52
CA PRO A 174 6.66 -5.44 27.32
C PRO A 174 5.38 -5.13 28.13
N ASP A 175 5.55 -4.75 29.39
CA ASP A 175 4.44 -4.35 30.25
C ASP A 175 3.73 -3.13 29.63
N ARG A 176 2.57 -3.35 28.97
CA ARG A 176 1.68 -2.25 28.59
C ARG A 176 1.13 -1.67 29.89
N GLU A 177 1.39 -0.39 30.16
CA GLU A 177 0.63 0.34 31.18
C GLU A 177 -0.85 0.19 30.82
N VAL A 178 -1.57 -0.58 31.64
CA VAL A 178 -3.02 -0.70 31.54
C VAL A 178 -3.58 0.65 31.94
N ASP A 179 -4.03 1.45 30.97
CA ASP A 179 -4.80 2.65 31.24
C ASP A 179 -6.03 2.22 32.08
N PRO A 180 -6.15 2.68 33.34
CA PRO A 180 -7.17 2.18 34.25
C PRO A 180 -8.54 2.53 33.67
N GLN A 181 -9.31 1.50 33.30
CA GLN A 181 -10.66 1.67 32.81
C GLN A 181 -11.48 2.52 33.79
N PRO A 182 -12.25 3.52 33.29
CA PRO A 182 -13.08 4.34 34.14
C PRO A 182 -14.15 3.48 34.80
N ARG A 183 -14.22 3.58 36.13
CA ARG A 183 -15.22 2.92 36.99
C ARG A 183 -16.63 3.43 36.75
#